data_AF-A0A836RIN1-F1
#
_entry.id   AF-A0A836RIN1-F1
#
_cell.length_a   1.000
_cell.length_b   1.000
_cell.length_c   1.000
_cell.angle_alpha   90.00
_cell.angle_beta   90.00
_cell.angle_gamma   90.00
#
_symmetry.space_group_name_H-M   'P 1'
#
loop_
_entity.id
_entity.type
_entity.pdbx_description
1 polymer ?
#
loop_
_entity_poly.entity_id
_entity_poly.type
_entity_poly.pdbx_seq_one_letter_code
_entity_poly.pdbx_strand_id
1 'polypeptide(L)'
;MNLQRWEVTVMGRFLAACCLALVLVGCGGAGSQAEKKLGGGPEPLDWPALDTLEADALMGVQYPLEQDDIAGAKEAAKGDEFKAAVEAFEKAEVPSRVAPQQKEEIVKQLKALMEAANGDDAAFKEALDKVNAAIRAVRGE
;
A
#
# COMPACT_ATOMS: atom_id res chain seq x y z
N MET A 1 45.53 -15.66 18.43
CA MET A 1 46.42 -14.94 17.50
C MET A 1 46.41 -15.66 16.15
N ASN A 2 45.90 -14.96 15.14
CA ASN A 2 46.16 -15.05 13.70
C ASN A 2 46.51 -16.38 12.99
N LEU A 3 45.62 -16.66 12.02
CA LEU A 3 45.86 -16.95 10.59
C LEU A 3 46.29 -18.36 10.17
N GLN A 4 45.57 -18.84 9.14
CA GLN A 4 46.02 -19.39 7.84
C GLN A 4 45.00 -20.48 7.45
N ARG A 5 44.08 -20.25 6.51
CA ARG A 5 44.24 -20.24 5.03
C ARG A 5 44.49 -21.65 4.49
N TRP A 6 44.00 -21.89 3.27
CA TRP A 6 44.16 -23.09 2.41
C TRP A 6 43.13 -24.17 2.75
N GLU A 7 42.22 -24.58 1.85
CA GLU A 7 42.55 -25.17 0.55
C GLU A 7 41.65 -24.68 -0.60
N VAL A 8 42.31 -24.26 -1.68
CA VAL A 8 41.78 -24.10 -3.03
C VAL A 8 42.45 -25.16 -3.88
N THR A 9 41.70 -26.18 -4.28
CA THR A 9 42.03 -27.09 -5.39
C THR A 9 40.72 -27.84 -5.69
N VAL A 10 40.17 -27.92 -6.90
CA VAL A 10 40.79 -28.27 -8.18
C VAL A 10 39.97 -27.70 -9.35
N MET A 11 40.72 -27.26 -10.37
CA MET A 11 40.38 -27.09 -11.79
C MET A 11 39.15 -27.90 -12.28
N GLY A 12 38.31 -27.44 -13.18
CA GLY A 12 38.57 -26.54 -14.30
C GLY A 12 38.05 -27.19 -15.59
N ARG A 13 37.24 -26.42 -16.33
CA ARG A 13 37.11 -26.43 -17.80
C ARG A 13 36.60 -27.72 -18.46
N PHE A 14 35.28 -27.83 -18.63
CA PHE A 14 34.72 -28.42 -19.85
C PHE A 14 33.47 -27.62 -20.29
N LEU A 15 33.67 -26.82 -21.34
CA LEU A 15 32.79 -26.66 -22.51
C LEU A 15 31.27 -26.63 -22.26
N ALA A 16 30.58 -25.50 -22.34
CA ALA A 16 30.15 -24.89 -23.61
C ALA A 16 29.66 -25.91 -24.66
N ALA A 17 28.37 -26.25 -24.65
CA ALA A 17 27.51 -26.62 -25.79
C ALA A 17 26.31 -27.46 -25.32
N CYS A 18 25.11 -26.88 -25.27
CA CYS A 18 23.82 -27.55 -25.50
C CYS A 18 22.66 -26.51 -25.52
N CYS A 19 22.85 -25.41 -26.24
CA CYS A 19 21.72 -24.65 -26.79
C CYS A 19 21.33 -25.34 -28.10
N LEU A 20 20.24 -26.11 -28.12
CA LEU A 20 19.33 -26.37 -29.26
C LEU A 20 18.56 -27.66 -28.98
N ALA A 21 17.24 -27.55 -28.81
CA ALA A 21 16.22 -28.51 -29.27
C ALA A 21 15.00 -28.44 -28.32
N LEU A 22 14.06 -27.53 -28.59
CA LEU A 22 12.66 -27.66 -28.16
C LEU A 22 11.80 -26.65 -28.94
N VAL A 23 11.93 -26.68 -30.27
CA VAL A 23 11.08 -25.93 -31.19
C VAL A 23 10.49 -26.94 -32.18
N LEU A 24 9.15 -27.03 -32.19
CA LEU A 24 8.28 -27.70 -33.16
C LEU A 24 8.03 -29.21 -32.98
N VAL A 25 6.94 -29.59 -32.30
CA VAL A 25 5.83 -30.42 -32.85
C VAL A 25 4.59 -30.19 -31.99
N GLY A 26 3.50 -29.72 -32.59
CA GLY A 26 2.20 -29.58 -31.93
C GLY A 26 1.21 -28.70 -32.69
N CYS A 27 1.01 -28.99 -33.99
CA CYS A 27 -0.09 -28.46 -34.77
C CYS A 27 -1.36 -29.26 -34.45
N GLY A 28 -2.50 -28.59 -34.25
CA GLY A 28 -3.82 -29.22 -34.27
C GLY A 28 -4.60 -29.13 -32.96
N GLY A 29 -5.30 -28.02 -32.78
CA GLY A 29 -6.26 -27.83 -31.70
C GLY A 29 -7.11 -26.60 -31.95
N ALA A 30 -7.97 -26.66 -32.96
CA ALA A 30 -9.10 -25.75 -33.07
C ALA A 30 -9.96 -25.89 -31.80
N GLY A 31 -10.18 -24.80 -31.08
CA GLY A 31 -11.01 -24.83 -29.88
C GLY A 31 -10.84 -23.57 -29.05
N SER A 32 -11.79 -22.65 -29.24
CA SER A 32 -11.97 -21.42 -28.47
C SER A 32 -10.82 -20.43 -28.57
N GLN A 33 -11.05 -19.37 -29.37
CA GLN A 33 -10.65 -18.04 -28.94
C GLN A 33 -11.25 -17.82 -27.56
N ALA A 34 -10.50 -18.16 -26.53
CA ALA A 34 -10.64 -17.53 -25.24
C ALA A 34 -10.28 -16.07 -25.49
N GLU A 35 -11.30 -15.26 -25.80
CA GLU A 35 -11.28 -13.84 -25.58
C GLU A 35 -10.87 -13.65 -24.12
N LYS A 36 -9.57 -13.50 -23.90
CA LYS A 36 -9.03 -13.04 -22.64
C LYS A 36 -9.61 -11.64 -22.48
N LYS A 37 -10.75 -11.54 -21.79
CA LYS A 37 -11.17 -10.29 -21.17
C LYS A 37 -10.03 -9.89 -20.24
N LEU A 38 -9.14 -9.05 -20.74
CA LEU A 38 -8.07 -8.41 -19.98
C LEU A 38 -8.63 -7.38 -18.97
N GLY A 39 -9.94 -7.16 -18.92
CA GLY A 39 -10.63 -6.42 -17.88
C GLY A 39 -11.38 -7.38 -16.96
N GLY A 40 -10.70 -7.91 -15.94
CA GLY A 40 -11.30 -8.78 -14.93
C GLY A 40 -10.88 -8.47 -13.50
N GLY A 41 -10.13 -7.38 -13.30
CA GLY A 41 -9.93 -6.82 -11.98
C GLY A 41 -11.13 -5.96 -11.59
N PRO A 42 -11.44 -5.81 -10.29
CA PRO A 42 -12.40 -4.81 -9.85
C PRO A 42 -12.00 -3.44 -10.41
N GLU A 43 -12.97 -2.68 -10.93
CA GLU A 43 -12.69 -1.31 -11.38
C GLU A 43 -12.15 -0.50 -10.19
N PRO A 44 -11.02 0.22 -10.36
CA PRO A 44 -10.41 0.97 -9.26
C PRO A 44 -11.41 1.99 -8.71
N LEU A 45 -11.37 2.18 -7.39
CA LEU A 45 -12.14 3.21 -6.71
C LEU A 45 -11.58 4.60 -7.06
N ASP A 46 -12.04 5.18 -8.16
CA ASP A 46 -12.09 6.61 -8.40
C ASP A 46 -12.91 7.31 -7.29
N TRP A 47 -12.18 7.88 -6.33
CA TRP A 47 -12.70 8.76 -5.29
C TRP A 47 -11.64 9.84 -4.97
N PRO A 48 -11.63 10.95 -5.73
CA PRO A 48 -10.54 11.93 -5.67
C PRO A 48 -10.28 12.50 -4.27
N ALA A 49 -11.32 12.68 -3.46
CA ALA A 49 -11.18 13.18 -2.10
C ALA A 49 -10.44 12.18 -1.18
N LEU A 50 -10.64 10.87 -1.37
CA LEU A 50 -9.90 9.84 -0.64
C LEU A 50 -8.44 9.81 -1.12
N ASP A 51 -8.22 9.89 -2.44
CA ASP A 51 -6.87 9.94 -3.01
C ASP A 51 -6.07 11.15 -2.51
N THR A 52 -6.69 12.33 -2.45
CA THR A 52 -6.06 13.54 -1.88
C THR A 52 -5.79 13.40 -0.38
N LEU A 53 -6.72 12.83 0.39
CA LEU A 53 -6.50 12.58 1.81
C LEU A 53 -5.29 11.67 2.04
N GLU A 54 -5.14 10.60 1.24
CA GLU A 54 -4.01 9.67 1.33
C GLU A 54 -2.69 10.31 0.88
N ALA A 55 -2.69 10.98 -0.27
CA ALA A 55 -1.49 11.57 -0.86
C ALA A 55 -0.94 12.77 -0.06
N ASP A 56 -1.82 13.58 0.53
CA ASP A 56 -1.40 14.81 1.20
C ASP A 56 -1.37 14.61 2.72
N ALA A 57 -2.53 14.39 3.33
CA ALA A 57 -2.67 14.43 4.78
C ALA A 57 -2.07 13.20 5.47
N LEU A 58 -2.38 11.99 4.97
CA LEU A 58 -1.86 10.76 5.57
C LEU A 58 -0.38 10.55 5.27
N MET A 59 0.10 10.94 4.07
CA MET A 59 1.53 10.93 3.78
C MET A 59 2.30 11.84 4.75
N GLY A 60 1.78 13.03 5.08
CA GLY A 60 2.38 13.92 6.07
C GLY A 60 2.51 13.33 7.48
N VAL A 61 1.64 12.37 7.84
CA VAL A 61 1.71 11.64 9.11
C VAL A 61 2.60 10.40 9.01
N GLN A 62 2.50 9.63 7.93
CA GLN A 62 3.19 8.36 7.75
C GLN A 62 4.68 8.55 7.46
N TYR A 63 5.04 9.55 6.65
CA TYR A 63 6.42 9.82 6.27
C TYR A 63 7.37 10.01 7.47
N PRO A 64 7.08 10.90 8.45
CA PRO A 64 7.94 11.01 9.63
C PRO A 64 7.93 9.73 10.47
N LEU A 65 6.82 9.00 10.53
CA LEU A 65 6.76 7.71 11.24
C LEU A 65 7.70 6.66 10.62
N GLU A 66 7.83 6.63 9.30
CA GLU A 66 8.78 5.77 8.58
C GLU A 66 10.25 6.15 8.84
N GLN A 67 10.51 7.38 9.29
CA GLN A 67 11.83 7.87 9.68
C GLN A 67 12.08 7.74 11.20
N ASP A 68 11.28 6.94 11.90
CA ASP A 68 11.27 6.80 13.36
C ASP A 68 10.98 8.12 14.12
N ASP A 69 10.41 9.14 13.44
CA ASP A 69 10.00 10.41 14.03
C ASP A 69 8.50 10.41 14.39
N ILE A 70 8.19 9.75 15.51
CA ILE A 70 6.81 9.70 16.02
C ILE A 70 6.30 11.05 16.52
N ALA A 71 7.20 11.92 16.99
CA ALA A 71 6.83 13.25 17.44
C ALA A 71 6.35 14.10 16.25
N GLY A 72 7.10 14.09 15.14
CA GLY A 72 6.72 14.75 13.90
C GLY A 72 5.42 14.18 13.31
N ALA A 73 5.23 12.86 13.34
CA ALA A 73 3.97 12.24 12.92
C ALA A 73 2.76 12.72 13.75
N LYS A 74 2.92 12.82 15.07
CA LYS A 74 1.89 13.34 15.97
C LYS A 74 1.64 14.83 15.72
N GLU A 75 2.67 15.63 15.51
CA GLU A 75 2.55 17.05 15.18
C GLU A 75 1.78 17.25 13.87
N ALA A 76 2.12 16.50 12.83
CA ALA A 76 1.40 16.52 11.55
C ALA A 76 -0.08 16.16 11.73
N ALA A 77 -0.39 15.10 12.48
CA ALA A 77 -1.77 14.68 12.73
C ALA A 77 -2.60 15.71 13.52
N LYS A 78 -1.96 16.57 14.32
CA LYS A 78 -2.62 17.65 15.08
C LYS A 78 -2.67 18.98 14.32
N GLY A 79 -1.97 19.08 13.19
CA GLY A 79 -1.84 20.30 12.43
C GLY A 79 -3.15 20.76 11.81
N ASP A 80 -3.25 22.07 11.57
CA ASP A 80 -4.40 22.68 10.91
C ASP A 80 -4.60 22.14 9.48
N GLU A 81 -3.52 21.78 8.80
CA GLU A 81 -3.55 21.18 7.46
C GLU A 81 -4.24 19.81 7.47
N PHE A 82 -3.87 18.94 8.43
CA PHE A 82 -4.49 17.63 8.59
C PHE A 82 -5.98 17.78 8.93
N LYS A 83 -6.31 18.66 9.88
CA LYS A 83 -7.69 18.95 10.25
C LYS A 83 -8.50 19.47 9.04
N ALA A 84 -7.95 20.39 8.26
CA ALA A 84 -8.60 20.91 7.07
C ALA A 84 -8.85 19.83 6.02
N ALA A 85 -7.90 18.90 5.84
CA ALA A 85 -8.07 17.76 4.95
C ALA A 85 -9.19 16.81 5.42
N VAL A 86 -9.25 16.52 6.73
CA VAL A 86 -10.34 15.71 7.32
C VAL A 86 -11.69 16.39 7.11
N GLU A 87 -11.80 17.70 7.32
CA GLU A 87 -13.03 18.45 7.09
C GLU A 87 -13.42 18.51 5.61
N ALA A 88 -12.45 18.63 4.70
CA ALA A 88 -12.69 18.59 3.26
C ALA A 88 -13.19 17.21 2.82
N PHE A 89 -12.57 16.14 3.33
CA PHE A 89 -13.00 14.77 3.08
C PHE A 89 -14.41 14.48 3.64
N GLU A 90 -14.71 14.97 4.84
CA GLU A 90 -16.05 14.84 5.45
C GLU A 90 -17.15 15.47 4.58
N LYS A 91 -16.85 16.63 3.96
CA LYS A 91 -17.74 17.36 3.05
C LYS A 91 -17.80 16.78 1.64
N ALA A 92 -16.85 15.93 1.26
CA ALA A 92 -16.79 15.36 -0.08
C ALA A 92 -17.98 14.43 -0.37
N GLU A 93 -18.39 14.42 -1.63
CA GLU A 93 -19.40 13.50 -2.13
C GLU A 93 -18.91 12.06 -2.01
N VAL A 94 -19.80 11.16 -1.56
CA VAL A 94 -19.52 9.73 -1.48
C VAL A 94 -19.86 9.11 -2.84
N PRO A 95 -18.92 8.44 -3.51
CA PRO A 95 -19.21 7.74 -4.76
C PRO A 95 -20.35 6.73 -4.57
N SER A 96 -21.19 6.55 -5.58
CA SER A 96 -22.38 5.68 -5.51
C SER A 96 -22.11 4.22 -5.13
N ARG A 97 -20.88 3.75 -5.36
CA ARG A 97 -20.41 2.40 -5.01
C ARG A 97 -19.90 2.25 -3.57
N VAL A 98 -19.78 3.35 -2.82
CA VAL A 98 -19.32 3.37 -1.43
C VAL A 98 -20.54 3.62 -0.52
N ALA A 99 -20.69 2.81 0.53
CA ALA A 99 -21.73 3.04 1.51
C ALA A 99 -21.41 4.28 2.35
N PRO A 100 -22.37 5.20 2.62
CA PRO A 100 -22.11 6.39 3.42
C PRO A 100 -21.45 6.10 4.78
N GLN A 101 -21.80 4.97 5.40
CA GLN A 101 -21.24 4.52 6.68
C GLN A 101 -19.73 4.26 6.60
N GLN A 102 -19.20 3.89 5.42
CA GLN A 102 -17.77 3.71 5.23
C GLN A 102 -17.03 5.05 5.27
N LYS A 103 -17.60 6.12 4.69
CA LYS A 103 -17.05 7.48 4.86
C LYS A 103 -17.08 7.89 6.33
N GLU A 104 -18.22 7.69 6.98
CA GLU A 104 -18.38 8.03 8.40
C GLU A 104 -17.36 7.32 9.29
N GLU A 105 -17.08 6.04 9.02
CA GLU A 105 -16.07 5.29 9.76
C GLU A 105 -14.65 5.84 9.50
N ILE A 106 -14.28 6.15 8.25
CA ILE A 106 -12.99 6.79 7.95
C ILE A 106 -12.86 8.11 8.70
N VAL A 107 -13.87 8.98 8.63
CA VAL A 107 -13.87 10.29 9.32
C VAL A 107 -13.75 10.11 10.83
N LYS A 108 -14.46 9.14 11.41
CA LYS A 108 -14.38 8.81 12.82
C LYS A 108 -12.98 8.35 13.22
N GLN A 109 -12.33 7.49 12.44
CA GLN A 109 -10.97 7.03 12.72
C GLN A 109 -9.94 8.14 12.55
N LEU A 110 -10.09 9.04 11.56
CA LEU A 110 -9.22 10.21 11.40
C LEU A 110 -9.34 11.16 12.61
N LYS A 111 -10.56 11.39 13.10
CA LYS A 111 -10.78 12.16 14.33
C LYS A 111 -10.15 11.48 15.55
N ALA A 112 -10.27 10.16 15.67
CA ALA A 112 -9.61 9.40 16.73
C ALA A 112 -8.08 9.47 16.65
N LEU A 113 -7.50 9.50 15.44
CA LEU A 113 -6.06 9.70 15.23
C LEU A 113 -5.59 11.06 15.74
N MET A 114 -6.34 12.14 15.46
CA MET A 114 -6.03 13.49 15.98
C MET A 114 -6.04 13.51 17.52
N GLU A 115 -7.02 12.86 18.14
CA GLU A 115 -7.08 12.74 19.60
C GLU A 115 -5.91 11.91 20.16
N ALA A 116 -5.63 10.76 19.53
CA ALA A 116 -4.54 9.87 19.93
C ALA A 116 -3.15 10.51 19.77
N ALA A 117 -3.00 11.52 18.91
CA ALA A 117 -1.77 12.28 18.77
C ALA A 117 -1.40 13.15 20.00
N ASN A 118 -2.33 13.28 20.96
CA ASN A 118 -2.07 13.86 22.29
C ASN A 118 -1.73 12.80 23.35
N GLY A 119 -1.89 11.52 23.02
CA GLY A 119 -1.65 10.38 23.91
C GLY A 119 -0.26 9.76 23.76
N ASP A 120 -0.13 8.52 24.23
CA ASP A 120 1.08 7.73 24.11
C ASP A 120 1.31 7.22 22.67
N ASP A 121 2.52 6.73 22.41
CA ASP A 121 2.96 6.30 21.09
C ASP A 121 2.24 5.05 20.59
N ALA A 122 1.85 4.15 21.49
CA ALA A 122 1.15 2.93 21.10
C ALA A 122 -0.30 3.25 20.69
N ALA A 123 -0.99 4.09 21.46
CA ALA A 123 -2.34 4.55 21.11
C ALA A 123 -2.38 5.28 19.77
N PHE A 124 -1.36 6.11 19.48
CA PHE A 124 -1.26 6.81 18.20
C PHE A 124 -1.07 5.84 17.02
N LYS A 125 -0.16 4.87 17.14
CA LYS A 125 0.05 3.84 16.11
C LYS A 125 -1.21 3.00 15.89
N GLU A 126 -1.87 2.59 16.96
CA GLU A 126 -3.13 1.84 16.89
C GLU A 126 -4.23 2.64 16.18
N ALA A 127 -4.33 3.95 16.44
CA ALA A 127 -5.29 4.81 15.76
C ALA A 127 -4.98 4.95 14.26
N LEU A 128 -3.70 5.08 13.89
CA LEU A 128 -3.27 5.14 12.50
C LEU A 128 -3.56 3.82 11.76
N ASP A 129 -3.33 2.68 12.40
CA ASP A 129 -3.66 1.38 11.85
C ASP A 129 -5.16 1.22 11.57
N LYS A 130 -6.02 1.76 12.46
CA LYS A 130 -7.48 1.78 12.26
C LYS A 130 -7.90 2.66 11.10
N VAL A 131 -7.25 3.81 10.89
CA VAL A 131 -7.46 4.65 9.69
C VAL A 131 -7.11 3.85 8.44
N ASN A 132 -5.92 3.25 8.40
CA ASN A 132 -5.45 2.46 7.26
C ASN A 132 -6.34 1.22 7.01
N ALA A 133 -6.88 0.60 8.05
CA ALA A 133 -7.83 -0.50 7.92
C ALA A 133 -9.18 -0.03 7.35
N ALA A 134 -9.70 1.11 7.80
CA ALA A 134 -10.95 1.67 7.28
C ALA A 134 -10.84 2.04 5.79
N ILE A 135 -9.71 2.60 5.37
CA ILE A 135 -9.43 2.94 3.97
C ILE A 135 -9.31 1.67 3.11
N ARG A 136 -8.53 0.67 3.54
CA ARG A 136 -8.42 -0.62 2.82
C ARG A 136 -9.77 -1.31 2.64
N ALA A 137 -10.61 -1.30 3.68
CA ALA A 137 -11.95 -1.86 3.61
C ALA A 137 -12.83 -1.17 2.56
N VAL A 138 -12.59 0.11 2.27
CA VAL A 138 -13.26 0.85 1.20
C VAL A 138 -12.66 0.55 -0.17
N ARG A 139 -11.34 0.42 -0.27
CA ARG A 139 -10.64 0.05 -1.52
C ARG A 139 -10.86 -1.40 -1.94
N GLY A 140 -11.35 -2.24 -1.02
CA GLY A 140 -11.56 -3.67 -1.25
C GLY A 140 -10.27 -4.49 -1.12
N GLU A 141 -9.34 -4.03 -0.28
CA GLU A 141 -8.02 -4.60 -0.01
C GLU A 141 -7.96 -5.36 1.33
#